data_AF-A0A7Y2FVD2-F1
#
_entry.id   AF-A0A7Y2FVD2-F1
#
_cell.length_a   1.000
_cell.length_b   1.000
_cell.length_c   1.000
_cell.angle_alpha   90.00
_cell.angle_beta   90.00
_cell.angle_gamma   90.00
#
_symmetry.space_group_name_H-M   'P 1'
#
loop_
_entity.id
_entity.type
_entity.pdbx_description
1 polymer ?
#
loop_
_entity_poly.entity_id
_entity_poly.type
_entity_poly.pdbx_seq_one_letter_code
_entity_poly.pdbx_strand_id
1 'polypeptide(L)'
;FTTAELYTVQNKFDEAFALLDSITVMFPEHSLKDDILYQKANLHYKLKEIDKAKVLYEEVYQNYEEEIRADNALMKVAEIYEVHYTDIPKAMELYEKLFIDFSDSTFAVEARKRFRKLRGDNI
;
A
#
# COMPACT_ATOMS: atom_id res chain seq x y z
N PHE A 1 -0.33 14.11 11.61
CA PHE A 1 -0.48 12.82 10.92
C PHE A 1 -1.65 12.01 11.46
N THR A 2 -1.65 11.61 12.74
CA THR A 2 -2.74 10.80 13.38
C THR A 2 -4.16 11.37 13.19
N THR A 3 -4.31 12.70 13.14
CA THR A 3 -5.61 13.34 12.85
C THR A 3 -6.15 13.00 11.46
N ALA A 4 -5.29 12.83 10.44
CA ALA A 4 -5.73 12.44 9.09
C ALA A 4 -6.25 10.99 9.06
N GLU A 5 -5.61 10.09 9.80
CA GLU A 5 -6.09 8.72 9.98
C GLU A 5 -7.44 8.71 10.70
N LEU A 6 -7.61 9.52 11.74
CA LEU A 6 -8.89 9.69 12.43
C LEU A 6 -9.99 10.17 11.47
N TYR A 7 -9.72 11.18 10.66
CA TYR A 7 -10.66 11.65 9.63
C TYR A 7 -11.01 10.54 8.64
N THR A 8 -10.04 9.72 8.24
CA THR A 8 -10.24 8.55 7.37
C THR A 8 -11.17 7.49 7.99
N VAL A 9 -11.11 7.30 9.31
CA VAL A 9 -12.02 6.40 10.04
C VAL A 9 -13.42 7.01 10.17
N GLN A 10 -13.50 8.34 10.28
CA GLN A 10 -14.76 9.09 10.33
C GLN A 10 -15.41 9.32 8.95
N ASN A 11 -14.84 8.78 7.86
CA ASN A 11 -15.24 9.05 6.47
C ASN A 11 -15.19 10.53 6.05
N LYS A 12 -14.37 11.32 6.75
CA LYS A 12 -14.08 12.73 6.46
C LYS A 12 -12.90 12.82 5.50
N PHE A 13 -13.13 12.37 4.26
CA PHE A 13 -12.05 12.16 3.30
C PHE A 13 -11.43 13.49 2.83
N ASP A 14 -12.24 14.52 2.61
CA ASP A 14 -11.78 15.83 2.17
C ASP A 14 -10.87 16.49 3.22
N GLU A 15 -11.26 16.42 4.50
CA GLU A 15 -10.45 16.93 5.61
C GLU A 15 -9.16 16.13 5.80
N ALA A 16 -9.20 14.82 5.55
CA ALA A 16 -8.01 13.97 5.58
C ALA A 16 -7.02 14.38 4.47
N PHE A 17 -7.49 14.58 3.23
CA PHE A 17 -6.65 15.03 2.12
C PHE A 17 -6.06 16.41 2.38
N ALA A 18 -6.89 17.38 2.77
CA ALA A 18 -6.45 18.75 3.05
C ALA A 18 -5.35 18.78 4.14
N LEU A 19 -5.50 17.97 5.18
CA LEU A 19 -4.49 17.86 6.23
C LEU A 19 -3.19 17.24 5.70
N LEU A 20 -3.25 16.15 4.95
CA LEU A 20 -2.06 15.49 4.38
C LEU A 20 -1.32 16.40 3.39
N ASP A 21 -2.05 17.15 2.57
CA ASP A 21 -1.49 18.16 1.65
C ASP A 21 -0.79 19.27 2.43
N SER A 22 -1.42 19.78 3.49
CA SER A 22 -0.82 20.82 4.33
C SER A 22 0.50 20.38 4.97
N ILE A 23 0.60 19.13 5.42
CA ILE A 23 1.84 18.58 6.00
C ILE A 23 2.94 18.51 4.93
N THR A 24 2.61 18.07 3.71
CA THR A 24 3.57 17.97 2.61
C THR A 24 4.12 19.34 2.21
N VAL A 25 3.28 20.37 2.18
CA VAL A 25 3.69 21.74 1.85
C VAL A 25 4.52 22.36 2.97
N MET A 26 4.13 22.15 4.22
CA MET A 26 4.82 22.74 5.37
C MET A 26 6.16 22.06 5.67
N PHE A 27 6.28 20.77 5.34
CA PHE A 27 7.45 19.96 5.63
C PHE A 27 7.85 19.05 4.44
N PRO A 28 8.35 19.63 3.34
CA PRO A 28 8.61 18.89 2.09
C PRO A 28 9.75 17.87 2.18
N GLU A 29 10.76 18.12 3.02
CA GLU A 29 11.93 17.23 3.25
C GLU A 29 11.74 16.31 4.47
N HIS A 30 10.50 16.11 4.90
CA HIS A 30 10.22 15.33 6.10
C HIS A 30 10.22 13.83 5.82
N SER A 31 10.74 13.06 6.77
CA SER A 31 10.72 11.59 6.81
C SER A 31 9.32 10.95 6.91
N LEU A 32 8.26 11.70 6.64
CA LEU A 32 6.86 11.22 6.70
C LEU A 32 6.26 11.07 5.30
N LYS A 33 7.09 11.20 4.25
CA LYS A 33 6.59 11.26 2.88
C LYS A 33 5.99 9.93 2.44
N ASP A 34 6.63 8.82 2.79
CA ASP A 34 6.12 7.46 2.61
C ASP A 34 4.81 7.24 3.38
N ASP A 35 4.75 7.68 4.65
CA ASP A 35 3.54 7.63 5.49
C ASP A 35 2.37 8.42 4.87
N ILE A 36 2.64 9.62 4.35
CA ILE A 36 1.64 10.47 3.70
C ILE A 36 1.16 9.84 2.40
N LEU A 37 2.07 9.35 1.55
CA LEU A 37 1.72 8.67 0.30
C LEU A 37 0.88 7.42 0.57
N TYR A 38 1.30 6.59 1.53
CA TYR A 38 0.56 5.40 1.95
C TYR A 38 -0.84 5.77 2.47
N GLN A 39 -0.95 6.84 3.26
CA GLN A 39 -2.25 7.26 3.78
C GLN A 39 -3.17 7.84 2.70
N LYS A 40 -2.64 8.58 1.72
CA LYS A 40 -3.40 9.02 0.55
C LYS A 40 -3.86 7.83 -0.29
N ALA A 41 -3.01 6.82 -0.46
CA ALA A 41 -3.39 5.59 -1.14
C ALA A 41 -4.56 4.88 -0.43
N ASN A 42 -4.52 4.79 0.91
CA ASN A 42 -5.63 4.24 1.72
C ASN A 42 -6.94 5.02 1.53
N LEU A 43 -6.87 6.35 1.45
CA LEU A 43 -8.04 7.21 1.20
C LEU A 43 -8.65 6.91 -0.17
N HIS A 44 -7.84 6.92 -1.24
CA HIS A 44 -8.30 6.58 -2.58
C HIS A 44 -8.88 5.16 -2.67
N TYR A 45 -8.26 4.19 -1.98
CA TYR A 45 -8.77 2.83 -1.92
C TYR A 45 -10.16 2.77 -1.29
N LYS A 46 -10.38 3.50 -0.17
CA LYS A 46 -11.70 3.61 0.47
C LYS A 46 -12.75 4.30 -0.41
N LEU A 47 -12.32 5.28 -1.21
CA LEU A 47 -13.16 5.95 -2.20
C LEU A 47 -13.43 5.10 -3.46
N LYS A 48 -12.90 3.87 -3.51
CA LYS A 48 -12.96 2.97 -4.68
C LYS A 48 -12.25 3.53 -5.92
N GLU A 49 -11.35 4.48 -5.73
CA GLU A 49 -10.49 5.02 -6.77
C GLU A 49 -9.24 4.15 -6.90
N ILE A 50 -9.44 2.89 -7.30
CA ILE A 50 -8.43 1.82 -7.23
C ILE A 50 -7.15 2.19 -7.99
N ASP A 51 -7.28 2.76 -9.19
CA ASP A 51 -6.12 3.14 -10.00
C ASP A 51 -5.24 4.19 -9.31
N LYS A 52 -5.86 5.20 -8.67
CA LYS A 52 -5.14 6.24 -7.93
C LYS A 52 -4.46 5.65 -6.69
N ALA A 53 -5.17 4.78 -5.97
CA ALA A 53 -4.62 4.11 -4.80
C ALA A 53 -3.38 3.27 -5.18
N LYS A 54 -3.50 2.50 -6.26
CA LYS A 54 -2.42 1.65 -6.76
C LYS A 54 -1.16 2.46 -7.09
N VAL A 55 -1.30 3.55 -7.85
CA VAL A 55 -0.16 4.40 -8.24
C VAL A 55 0.57 4.92 -6.99
N LEU A 56 -0.15 5.35 -5.97
CA LEU A 56 0.45 5.84 -4.74
C LEU A 56 1.12 4.73 -3.91
N TYR A 57 0.51 3.54 -3.81
CA TYR A 57 1.17 2.40 -3.18
C TYR A 57 2.41 1.96 -3.95
N GLU A 58 2.36 1.98 -5.29
CA GLU A 58 3.51 1.71 -6.16
C GLU A 58 4.63 2.71 -5.89
N GLU A 59 4.33 4.00 -5.75
CA GLU A 59 5.30 5.02 -5.39
C GLU A 59 5.97 4.75 -4.04
N VAL A 60 5.20 4.29 -3.04
CA VAL A 60 5.72 3.97 -1.70
C VAL A 60 6.72 2.82 -1.78
N TYR A 61 6.33 1.66 -2.31
CA TYR A 61 7.23 0.51 -2.27
C TYR A 61 8.39 0.63 -3.27
N GLN A 62 8.32 1.47 -4.31
CA GLN A 62 9.42 1.62 -5.26
C GLN A 62 10.47 2.65 -4.82
N ASN A 63 10.05 3.71 -4.13
CA ASN A 63 10.95 4.82 -3.77
C ASN A 63 11.38 4.81 -2.31
N TYR A 64 10.73 4.02 -1.46
CA TYR A 64 10.97 3.97 -0.02
C TYR A 64 11.13 2.53 0.48
N GLU A 65 11.81 1.65 -0.29
CA GLU A 65 11.97 0.21 0.01
C GLU A 65 12.53 -0.07 1.42
N GLU A 66 13.32 0.83 1.99
CA GLU A 66 13.91 0.70 3.34
C GLU A 66 12.97 1.16 4.47
N GLU A 67 11.87 1.84 4.14
CA GLU A 67 10.93 2.39 5.12
C GLU A 67 9.86 1.39 5.53
N ILE A 68 9.30 1.61 6.73
CA ILE A 68 8.32 0.71 7.38
C ILE A 68 7.03 0.54 6.54
N ARG A 69 6.76 1.43 5.57
CA ARG A 69 5.56 1.36 4.73
C ARG A 69 5.72 0.58 3.43
N ALA A 70 6.95 0.26 3.00
CA ALA A 70 7.16 -0.38 1.70
C ALA A 70 6.51 -1.76 1.59
N ASP A 71 6.67 -2.60 2.62
CA ASP A 71 6.06 -3.94 2.65
C ASP A 71 4.52 -3.89 2.66
N ASN A 72 3.95 -2.97 3.44
CA ASN A 72 2.52 -2.70 3.49
C ASN A 72 1.98 -2.29 2.12
N ALA A 73 2.69 -1.37 1.44
CA ALA A 73 2.30 -0.89 0.13
C ALA A 73 2.42 -1.99 -0.93
N LEU A 74 3.50 -2.76 -0.93
CA LEU A 74 3.68 -3.89 -1.85
C LEU A 74 2.58 -4.94 -1.66
N MET A 75 2.22 -5.25 -0.41
CA MET A 75 1.09 -6.14 -0.11
C MET A 75 -0.21 -5.59 -0.70
N LYS A 76 -0.48 -4.29 -0.56
CA LYS A 76 -1.69 -3.65 -1.11
C LYS A 76 -1.73 -3.70 -2.64
N VAL A 77 -0.60 -3.47 -3.30
CA VAL A 77 -0.53 -3.55 -4.77
C VAL A 77 -0.78 -4.97 -5.24
N ALA A 78 -0.17 -5.97 -4.60
CA ALA A 78 -0.42 -7.38 -4.91
C ALA A 78 -1.91 -7.76 -4.74
N GLU A 79 -2.56 -7.30 -3.66
CA GLU A 79 -3.99 -7.48 -3.43
C GLU A 79 -4.84 -6.81 -4.53
N ILE A 80 -4.41 -5.64 -5.03
CA ILE A 80 -5.12 -4.94 -6.10
C ILE A 80 -5.07 -5.74 -7.41
N TYR A 81 -3.89 -6.23 -7.80
CA TYR A 81 -3.78 -7.07 -9.01
C TYR A 81 -4.55 -8.38 -8.86
N GLU A 82 -4.54 -9.01 -7.68
CA GLU A 82 -5.29 -10.25 -7.40
C GLU A 82 -6.81 -10.03 -7.52
N VAL A 83 -7.34 -9.04 -6.78
CA VAL A 83 -8.78 -8.92 -6.53
C VAL A 83 -9.49 -7.99 -7.51
N HIS A 84 -8.88 -6.84 -7.84
CA HIS A 84 -9.55 -5.80 -8.64
C HIS A 84 -9.28 -5.95 -10.13
N TYR A 85 -8.06 -6.33 -10.52
CA TYR A 85 -7.71 -6.53 -11.93
C TYR A 85 -7.75 -7.98 -12.37
N THR A 86 -7.81 -8.93 -11.44
CA THR A 86 -7.75 -10.38 -11.73
C THR A 86 -6.50 -10.79 -12.54
N ASP A 87 -5.43 -10.00 -12.44
CA ASP A 87 -4.14 -10.27 -13.06
C ASP A 87 -3.32 -11.15 -12.10
N ILE A 88 -3.63 -12.44 -12.14
CA ILE A 88 -2.99 -13.44 -11.28
C ILE A 88 -1.47 -13.52 -11.50
N PRO A 89 -0.95 -13.51 -12.74
CA PRO A 89 0.50 -13.48 -12.97
C PRO A 89 1.17 -12.31 -12.26
N LYS A 90 0.62 -11.10 -12.37
CA LYS A 90 1.22 -9.92 -11.71
C LYS A 90 1.10 -9.98 -10.20
N ALA A 91 -0.05 -10.44 -9.67
CA ALA A 91 -0.22 -10.62 -8.24
C ALA A 91 0.80 -11.61 -7.66
N MET A 92 1.05 -12.73 -8.34
CA MET A 92 2.04 -13.72 -7.94
C MET A 92 3.46 -13.12 -7.91
N GLU A 93 3.86 -12.37 -8.95
CA GLU A 93 5.16 -11.69 -9.01
C GLU A 93 5.36 -10.77 -7.79
N LEU A 94 4.34 -9.99 -7.43
CA LEU A 94 4.42 -9.04 -6.32
C LEU A 94 4.43 -9.74 -4.95
N TYR A 95 3.65 -10.82 -4.78
CA TYR A 95 3.71 -11.63 -3.57
C TYR A 95 5.08 -12.30 -3.41
N GLU A 96 5.66 -12.81 -4.51
CA GLU A 96 7.00 -13.36 -4.53
C GLU A 96 8.06 -12.33 -4.13
N LYS A 97 8.02 -11.15 -4.75
CA LYS A 97 8.88 -10.02 -4.34
C LYS A 97 8.76 -9.75 -2.84
N LEU A 98 7.54 -9.74 -2.29
CA LEU A 98 7.33 -9.46 -0.88
C LEU A 98 8.03 -10.48 0.02
N PHE A 99 7.80 -11.79 -0.17
CA PHE A 99 8.37 -12.78 0.75
C PHE A 99 9.86 -13.10 0.51
N ILE A 100 10.45 -12.61 -0.58
CA ILE A 100 11.88 -12.70 -0.87
C ILE A 100 12.60 -11.46 -0.36
N ASP A 101 12.19 -10.28 -0.83
CA ASP A 101 12.90 -9.01 -0.57
C ASP A 101 12.57 -8.44 0.81
N PHE A 102 11.35 -8.69 1.32
CA PHE A 102 10.89 -8.24 2.62
C PHE A 102 10.69 -9.43 3.56
N SER A 103 11.68 -10.34 3.66
CA SER A 103 11.55 -11.60 4.41
C SER A 103 11.25 -11.42 5.91
N ASP A 104 11.68 -10.29 6.49
CA ASP A 104 11.46 -9.94 7.89
C ASP A 104 10.10 -9.24 8.13
N SER A 105 9.36 -8.94 7.05
CA SER A 105 8.03 -8.34 7.13
C SER A 105 7.03 -9.30 7.79
N THR A 106 6.10 -8.74 8.55
CA THR A 106 4.95 -9.48 9.08
C THR A 106 4.04 -10.04 7.97
N PHE A 107 4.12 -9.50 6.74
CA PHE A 107 3.36 -9.97 5.58
C PHE A 107 4.04 -11.09 4.81
N ALA A 108 5.33 -11.38 5.02
CA ALA A 108 6.09 -12.37 4.22
C ALA A 108 5.44 -13.77 4.25
N VAL A 109 4.93 -14.19 5.42
CA VAL A 109 4.26 -15.47 5.58
C VAL A 109 2.95 -15.52 4.79
N GLU A 110 2.15 -14.46 4.86
CA GLU A 110 0.87 -14.37 4.16
C GLU A 110 1.06 -14.27 2.64
N ALA A 111 2.00 -13.45 2.18
CA ALA A 111 2.33 -13.34 0.76
C ALA A 111 2.76 -14.70 0.18
N ARG A 112 3.61 -15.45 0.89
CA ARG A 112 4.00 -16.80 0.48
C ARG A 112 2.82 -17.77 0.41
N LYS A 113 1.90 -17.69 1.37
CA LYS A 113 0.68 -18.51 1.37
C LYS A 113 -0.21 -18.17 0.17
N ARG A 114 -0.43 -16.88 -0.12
CA ARG A 114 -1.20 -16.43 -1.28
C ARG A 114 -0.57 -16.85 -2.58
N PHE A 115 0.74 -16.66 -2.73
CA PHE A 115 1.49 -17.12 -3.91
C PHE A 115 1.27 -18.61 -4.19
N ARG A 116 1.42 -19.47 -3.18
CA ARG A 116 1.22 -20.93 -3.33
C ARG A 116 -0.21 -21.27 -3.73
N LYS A 117 -1.19 -20.61 -3.09
CA LYS A 117 -2.61 -20.78 -3.43
C LYS A 117 -2.89 -20.39 -4.88
N LEU A 118 -2.36 -19.25 -5.34
CA LEU A 118 -2.55 -18.76 -6.71
C LEU A 118 -1.84 -19.63 -7.75
N ARG A 119 -0.70 -20.23 -7.39
CA ARG A 119 0.01 -21.21 -8.22
C ARG A 119 -0.76 -22.54 -8.40
N GLY A 120 -1.72 -22.81 -7.52
CA GLY A 120 -2.48 -24.07 -7.51
C GLY A 120 -1.80 -25.17 -6.70
N ASP A 121 -0.92 -24.82 -5.75
CA ASP A 121 -0.44 -25.78 -4.76
C ASP A 121 -1.64 -26.19 -3.88
N ASN A 122 -2.01 -27.47 -3.88
CA ASN A 122 -3.02 -27.99 -2.96
C ASN A 122 -2.47 -27.93 -1.51
N ILE A 123 -2.91 -26.93 -0.74
CA ILE A 123 -2.66 -26.79 0.70
C ILE A 123 -3.85 -27.36 1.47
#